data_AF-A0A8B8E9Z1-F1
#
_entry.id   AF-A0A8B8E9Z1-F1
#
_cell.length_a   1.000
_cell.length_b   1.000
_cell.length_c   1.000
_cell.angle_alpha   90.00
_cell.angle_beta   90.00
_cell.angle_gamma   90.00
#
_symmetry.space_group_name_H-M   'P 1'
#
loop_
_entity.id
_entity.type
_entity.pdbx_description
1 polymer ?
#
loop_
_entity_poly.entity_id
_entity_poly.type
_entity_poly.pdbx_seq_one_letter_code
_entity_poly.pdbx_strand_id
1 'polypeptide(L)'
;MKKQEEALLKEIDAIIQGKHIEIDVMDSKHQIALDKQEEAINNITTEIKQVIQDLKSLLDTGDDSVVLNYQFRIEEFRNLPYKVKGEVLRSVQTISVNRPEGIALTRSGDLVYADYDDRSINLVSGTQVEPLITLQGWKPRGLCSTSSGDLQVIMDSDDEKQTKVKFYPFGITTDSHANKLIADFDNQEVSRGRTFTIY
;
A
#
# COMPACT_ATOMS: atom_id res chain seq x y z
N MET A 1 61.07 -1.91 -23.72
CA MET A 1 59.97 -2.66 -23.08
C MET A 1 59.68 -2.19 -21.65
N LYS A 2 60.59 -2.33 -20.67
CA LYS A 2 60.34 -1.91 -19.26
C LYS A 2 59.79 -0.48 -19.07
N LYS A 3 60.28 0.49 -19.84
CA LYS A 3 59.86 1.91 -19.72
C LYS A 3 58.41 2.17 -20.16
N GLN A 4 57.85 1.37 -21.06
CA GLN A 4 56.45 1.46 -21.47
C GLN A 4 55.53 0.80 -20.43
N GLU A 5 55.96 -0.30 -19.84
CA GLU A 5 55.25 -1.00 -18.76
C GLU A 5 55.12 -0.11 -17.51
N GLU A 6 56.21 0.57 -17.12
CA GLU A 6 56.19 1.54 -16.02
C GLU A 6 55.27 2.76 -16.30
N ALA A 7 55.16 3.19 -17.55
CA ALA A 7 54.25 4.28 -17.94
C ALA A 7 52.79 3.85 -17.84
N LEU A 8 52.46 2.64 -18.30
CA LEU A 8 51.11 2.08 -18.22
C LEU A 8 50.67 1.86 -16.77
N LEU A 9 51.56 1.37 -15.88
CA LEU A 9 51.24 1.22 -14.46
C LEU A 9 50.90 2.57 -13.81
N LYS A 10 51.63 3.64 -14.14
CA LYS A 10 51.31 4.99 -13.63
C LYS A 10 49.97 5.53 -14.13
N GLU A 11 49.60 5.24 -15.38
CA GLU A 11 48.29 5.61 -15.91
C GLU A 11 47.16 4.84 -15.21
N ILE A 12 47.34 3.55 -14.98
CA ILE A 12 46.38 2.72 -14.23
C ILE A 12 46.20 3.26 -12.81
N ASP A 13 47.29 3.57 -12.10
CA ASP A 13 47.23 4.14 -10.75
C ASP A 13 46.50 5.50 -10.75
N ALA A 14 46.77 6.36 -11.74
CA ALA A 14 46.10 7.65 -11.86
C ALA A 14 44.59 7.51 -12.09
N ILE A 15 44.16 6.52 -12.88
CA ILE A 15 42.75 6.22 -13.11
C ILE A 15 42.08 5.70 -11.83
N ILE A 16 42.74 4.79 -11.12
CA ILE A 16 42.23 4.23 -9.85
C ILE A 16 42.05 5.35 -8.82
N GLN A 17 43.05 6.21 -8.66
CA GLN A 17 43.00 7.36 -7.75
C GLN A 17 41.88 8.33 -8.13
N GLY A 18 41.74 8.64 -9.42
CA GLY A 18 40.63 9.46 -9.91
C GLY A 18 39.26 8.87 -9.57
N LYS A 19 39.10 7.54 -9.73
CA LYS A 19 37.86 6.84 -9.38
C LYS A 19 37.59 6.82 -7.88
N HIS A 20 38.63 6.68 -7.05
CA HIS A 20 38.49 6.75 -5.59
C HIS A 20 37.98 8.13 -5.15
N ILE A 21 38.56 9.20 -5.71
CA ILE A 21 38.11 10.58 -5.42
C ILE A 21 36.66 10.78 -5.85
N GLU A 22 36.25 10.28 -7.01
CA GLU A 22 34.85 10.37 -7.45
C GLU A 22 33.90 9.66 -6.48
N ILE A 23 34.28 8.48 -5.97
CA ILE A 23 33.51 7.74 -4.95
C ILE A 23 33.43 8.54 -3.66
N ASP A 24 34.55 9.03 -3.14
CA ASP A 24 34.62 9.81 -1.89
C ASP A 24 33.74 11.07 -1.96
N VAL A 25 33.71 11.73 -3.12
CA VAL A 25 32.86 12.90 -3.37
C VAL A 25 31.39 12.53 -3.40
N MET A 26 31.02 11.41 -4.02
CA MET A 26 29.64 10.92 -4.04
C MET A 26 29.17 10.52 -2.65
N ASP A 27 29.99 9.79 -1.89
CA ASP A 27 29.69 9.37 -0.52
C ASP A 27 29.50 10.58 0.40
N SER A 28 30.38 11.58 0.28
CA SER A 28 30.23 12.84 1.02
C SER A 28 28.92 13.56 0.69
N LYS A 29 28.51 13.59 -0.59
CA LYS A 29 27.24 14.21 -1.01
C LYS A 29 26.03 13.45 -0.48
N HIS A 30 26.05 12.12 -0.53
CA HIS A 30 24.97 11.30 0.02
C HIS A 30 24.86 11.47 1.53
N GLN A 31 25.99 11.54 2.25
CA GLN A 31 25.99 11.76 3.69
C GLN A 31 25.32 13.10 4.06
N ILE A 32 25.69 14.18 3.38
CA ILE A 32 25.08 15.50 3.61
C ILE A 32 23.56 15.48 3.36
N ALA A 33 23.11 14.74 2.34
CA ALA A 33 21.68 14.61 2.04
C ALA A 33 20.93 13.83 3.13
N LEU A 34 21.55 12.77 3.67
CA LEU A 34 21.01 11.98 4.77
C LEU A 34 20.93 12.80 6.06
N ASP A 35 22.00 13.52 6.41
CA ASP A 35 22.04 14.37 7.61
C ASP A 35 20.93 15.44 7.58
N LYS A 36 20.71 16.05 6.41
CA LYS A 36 19.65 17.04 6.21
C LYS A 36 18.24 16.42 6.35
N GLN A 37 18.04 15.20 5.86
CA GLN A 37 16.77 14.50 6.04
C GLN A 37 16.55 14.10 7.51
N GLU A 38 17.60 13.66 8.20
CA GLU A 38 17.55 13.32 9.62
C GLU A 38 17.17 14.55 10.48
N GLU A 39 17.77 15.71 10.20
CA GLU A 39 17.41 16.97 10.87
C GLU A 39 15.93 17.33 10.66
N ALA A 40 15.43 17.20 9.43
CA ALA A 40 14.02 17.46 9.13
C ALA A 40 13.07 16.51 9.87
N ILE A 41 13.41 15.22 9.92
CA ILE A 41 12.64 14.20 10.65
C ILE A 41 12.64 14.50 12.15
N ASN A 42 13.78 14.89 12.71
CA ASN A 42 13.91 15.21 14.13
C ASN A 42 13.11 16.47 14.51
N ASN A 43 13.09 17.48 13.65
CA ASN A 43 12.28 18.68 13.85
C ASN A 43 10.78 18.33 13.86
N ILE A 44 10.30 17.59 12.87
CA ILE A 44 8.89 17.14 12.79
C ILE A 44 8.52 16.27 14.01
N THR A 45 9.41 15.36 14.42
CA THR A 45 9.20 14.51 15.59
C THR A 45 9.05 15.35 16.87
N THR A 46 9.83 16.43 16.97
CA THR A 46 9.75 17.38 18.10
C THR A 46 8.43 18.13 18.10
N GLU A 47 7.96 18.61 16.95
CA GLU A 47 6.66 19.27 16.81
C GLU A 47 5.50 18.33 17.19
N ILE A 48 5.50 17.10 16.67
CA ILE A 48 4.47 16.09 17.01
C ILE A 48 4.47 15.82 18.51
N LYS A 49 5.66 15.69 19.12
CA LYS A 49 5.79 15.46 20.56
C LYS A 49 5.21 16.62 21.37
N GLN A 50 5.44 17.86 20.94
CA GLN A 50 4.88 19.04 21.60
C GLN A 50 3.36 19.04 21.51
N VAL A 51 2.80 18.80 20.32
CA VAL A 51 1.35 18.70 20.13
C VAL A 51 0.76 17.64 21.05
N ILE A 52 1.35 16.45 21.13
CA ILE A 52 0.86 15.39 22.02
C ILE A 52 0.91 15.82 23.49
N GLN A 53 1.95 16.54 23.91
CA GLN A 53 2.07 17.04 25.28
C GLN A 53 1.00 18.10 25.58
N ASP A 54 0.77 19.03 24.66
CA ASP A 54 -0.26 20.05 24.79
C ASP A 54 -1.65 19.40 24.90
N LEU A 55 -1.93 18.39 24.07
CA LEU A 55 -3.20 17.65 24.11
C LEU A 55 -3.39 16.86 25.41
N LYS A 56 -2.33 16.29 25.96
CA LYS A 56 -2.38 15.63 27.27
C LYS A 56 -2.70 16.64 28.37
N SER A 57 -2.01 17.77 28.39
CA SER A 57 -2.26 18.82 29.39
C SER A 57 -3.70 19.35 29.28
N LEU A 58 -4.23 19.50 28.07
CA LEU A 58 -5.60 19.96 27.84
C LEU A 58 -6.65 18.92 28.26
N LEU A 59 -6.37 17.63 28.07
CA LEU A 59 -7.22 16.56 28.57
C LEU A 59 -7.25 16.54 30.10
N ASP A 60 -6.09 16.73 30.74
CA ASP A 60 -5.95 16.73 32.20
C ASP A 60 -6.65 17.94 32.86
N THR A 61 -6.83 19.05 32.14
CA THR A 61 -7.56 20.23 32.65
C THR A 61 -9.06 20.03 32.80
N GLY A 62 -9.65 19.03 32.13
CA GLY A 62 -11.08 18.70 32.24
C GLY A 62 -12.04 19.83 31.80
N ASP A 63 -11.54 20.79 31.01
CA ASP A 63 -12.32 21.95 30.57
C ASP A 63 -12.99 21.68 29.21
N ASP A 64 -14.33 21.71 29.20
CA ASP A 64 -15.17 21.51 28.00
C ASP A 64 -14.91 22.57 26.91
N SER A 65 -14.22 23.68 27.22
CA SER A 65 -13.79 24.69 26.26
C SER A 65 -12.89 24.15 25.14
N VAL A 66 -12.17 23.05 25.40
CA VAL A 66 -11.30 22.38 24.42
C VAL A 66 -12.12 21.69 23.32
N VAL A 67 -13.25 21.07 23.67
CA VAL A 67 -14.15 20.41 22.71
C VAL A 67 -14.76 21.44 21.76
N LEU A 68 -15.11 22.62 22.27
CA LEU A 68 -15.64 23.73 21.46
C LEU A 68 -14.61 24.25 20.45
N ASN A 69 -13.34 24.36 20.85
CA ASN A 69 -12.26 24.81 19.96
C ASN A 69 -11.93 23.76 18.88
N TYR A 70 -12.01 22.47 19.23
CA TYR A 70 -11.90 21.37 18.27
C TYR A 70 -13.08 21.32 17.29
N GLN A 71 -14.31 21.51 17.77
CA GLN A 71 -15.49 21.64 16.92
C GLN A 71 -15.36 22.83 15.97
N PHE A 72 -14.86 23.97 16.47
CA PHE A 72 -14.64 25.16 15.65
C PHE A 72 -13.64 24.90 14.51
N ARG A 73 -12.51 24.23 14.79
CA ARG A 73 -11.55 23.84 13.74
C ARG A 73 -12.12 22.80 12.76
N ILE A 74 -12.94 21.85 13.22
CA ILE A 74 -13.64 20.91 12.32
C ILE A 74 -14.59 21.67 11.38
N GLU A 75 -15.27 22.70 11.87
CA GLU A 75 -16.09 23.58 11.05
C GLU A 75 -15.26 24.40 10.06
N GLU A 76 -14.06 24.87 10.42
CA GLU A 76 -13.12 25.47 9.47
C GLU A 76 -12.74 24.49 8.36
N PHE A 77 -12.41 23.23 8.70
CA PHE A 77 -12.09 22.18 7.72
C PHE A 77 -13.29 21.83 6.82
N ARG A 78 -14.51 21.78 7.36
CA ARG A 78 -15.75 21.54 6.59
C ARG A 78 -16.05 22.68 5.61
N ASN A 79 -15.68 23.91 5.97
CA ASN A 79 -15.88 25.10 5.14
C ASN A 79 -14.74 25.35 4.15
N LEU A 80 -13.67 24.54 4.16
CA LEU A 80 -12.69 24.55 3.08
C LEU A 80 -13.39 24.21 1.76
N PRO A 81 -13.02 24.84 0.62
CA PRO A 81 -13.63 24.61 -0.68
C PRO A 81 -13.30 23.24 -1.29
N TYR A 82 -12.96 22.24 -0.47
CA TYR A 82 -12.57 20.90 -0.87
C TYR A 82 -13.81 20.04 -1.18
N LYS A 83 -14.57 20.44 -2.20
CA LYS A 83 -15.41 19.50 -2.93
C LYS A 83 -14.49 18.72 -3.85
N VAL A 84 -14.03 17.55 -3.41
CA VAL A 84 -13.41 16.57 -4.31
C VAL A 84 -14.49 16.16 -5.31
N LYS A 85 -14.53 16.82 -6.47
CA LYS A 85 -15.18 16.24 -7.63
C LYS A 85 -14.28 15.10 -8.07
N GLY A 86 -14.68 13.87 -7.77
CA GLY A 86 -14.03 12.70 -8.32
C GLY A 86 -14.24 12.71 -9.82
N GLU A 87 -13.19 13.00 -10.58
CA GLU A 87 -13.19 12.78 -12.03
C GLU A 87 -12.75 11.34 -12.29
N VAL A 88 -13.51 10.63 -13.14
CA VAL A 88 -13.10 9.30 -13.59
C VAL A 88 -11.91 9.49 -14.52
N LEU A 89 -10.70 9.21 -14.03
CA LEU A 89 -9.47 9.36 -14.80
C LEU A 89 -9.33 8.28 -15.87
N ARG A 90 -9.82 7.06 -15.59
CA ARG A 90 -9.71 5.91 -16.48
C ARG A 90 -10.74 4.84 -16.13
N SER A 91 -11.19 4.10 -17.15
CA SER A 91 -11.96 2.87 -17.01
C SER A 91 -11.34 1.77 -17.86
N VAL A 92 -11.40 0.54 -17.36
CA VAL A 92 -11.06 -0.68 -18.09
C VAL A 92 -12.24 -1.62 -18.02
N GLN A 93 -12.50 -2.36 -19.10
CA GLN A 93 -13.51 -3.41 -19.08
C GLN A 93 -12.91 -4.68 -18.49
N THR A 94 -13.72 -5.41 -17.75
CA THR A 94 -13.38 -6.76 -17.30
C THR A 94 -13.32 -7.72 -18.50
N ILE A 95 -12.60 -8.82 -18.35
CA ILE A 95 -12.47 -9.85 -19.39
C ILE A 95 -13.83 -10.47 -19.70
N SER A 96 -14.63 -10.81 -18.66
CA SER A 96 -15.99 -11.32 -18.85
C SER A 96 -16.99 -10.28 -19.31
N VAL A 97 -16.62 -8.99 -19.31
CA VAL A 97 -17.53 -7.85 -19.52
C VAL A 97 -18.66 -7.79 -18.46
N ASN A 98 -18.50 -8.50 -17.33
CA ASN A 98 -19.41 -8.49 -16.20
C ASN A 98 -18.84 -7.70 -15.01
N ARG A 99 -19.63 -7.63 -13.92
CA ARG A 99 -19.25 -6.91 -12.69
C ARG A 99 -18.01 -7.58 -12.04
N PRO A 100 -16.92 -6.85 -11.79
CA PRO A 100 -15.84 -7.36 -10.94
C PRO A 100 -16.33 -7.42 -9.49
N GLU A 101 -16.07 -8.52 -8.79
CA GLU A 101 -16.57 -8.72 -7.41
C GLU A 101 -15.67 -8.06 -6.36
N GLY A 102 -14.36 -8.02 -6.60
CA GLY A 102 -13.38 -7.49 -5.65
C GLY A 102 -12.21 -6.82 -6.35
N ILE A 103 -11.64 -5.79 -5.72
CA ILE A 103 -10.46 -5.07 -6.19
C ILE A 103 -9.44 -4.90 -5.07
N ALA A 104 -8.15 -4.86 -5.43
CA ALA A 104 -7.07 -4.53 -4.52
C ALA A 104 -5.90 -3.88 -5.28
N LEU A 105 -4.88 -3.42 -4.55
CA LEU A 105 -3.64 -2.91 -5.13
C LEU A 105 -2.47 -3.84 -4.83
N THR A 106 -1.65 -4.16 -5.80
CA THR A 106 -0.39 -4.87 -5.55
C THR A 106 0.58 -4.01 -4.74
N ARG A 107 1.68 -4.60 -4.26
CA ARG A 107 2.76 -3.85 -3.60
C ARG A 107 3.37 -2.76 -4.51
N SER A 108 3.38 -2.97 -5.83
CA SER A 108 3.82 -1.98 -6.83
C SER A 108 2.79 -0.89 -7.11
N GLY A 109 1.58 -1.00 -6.57
CA GLY A 109 0.49 -0.03 -6.76
C GLY A 109 -0.39 -0.32 -7.99
N ASP A 110 -0.24 -1.48 -8.62
CA ASP A 110 -1.06 -1.89 -9.75
C ASP A 110 -2.42 -2.38 -9.28
N LEU A 111 -3.48 -2.11 -10.06
CA LEU A 111 -4.83 -2.54 -9.75
C LEU A 111 -5.00 -4.02 -10.11
N VAL A 112 -5.52 -4.80 -9.17
CA VAL A 112 -5.99 -6.17 -9.43
C VAL A 112 -7.48 -6.27 -9.17
N TYR A 113 -8.18 -7.09 -9.96
CA TYR A 113 -9.59 -7.36 -9.76
C TYR A 113 -9.93 -8.85 -9.91
N ALA A 114 -10.98 -9.30 -9.22
CA ALA A 114 -11.54 -10.64 -9.32
C ALA A 114 -12.68 -10.67 -10.34
N ASP A 115 -12.55 -11.54 -11.34
CA ASP A 115 -13.57 -11.84 -12.34
C ASP A 115 -14.24 -13.18 -12.00
N TYR A 116 -15.44 -13.10 -11.44
CA TYR A 116 -16.15 -14.27 -10.95
C TYR A 116 -16.55 -15.23 -12.07
N ASP A 117 -17.00 -14.67 -13.20
CA ASP A 117 -17.52 -15.45 -14.33
C ASP A 117 -16.41 -16.03 -15.20
N ASP A 118 -15.33 -15.28 -15.40
CA ASP A 118 -14.11 -15.77 -16.07
C ASP A 118 -13.24 -16.67 -15.16
N ARG A 119 -13.55 -16.70 -13.85
CA ARG A 119 -12.80 -17.45 -12.83
C ARG A 119 -11.34 -17.02 -12.74
N SER A 120 -11.09 -15.73 -12.88
CA SER A 120 -9.73 -15.20 -12.95
C SER A 120 -9.51 -14.03 -11.99
N ILE A 121 -8.25 -13.84 -11.64
CA ILE A 121 -7.79 -12.59 -11.03
C ILE A 121 -6.91 -11.93 -12.06
N ASN A 122 -7.17 -10.66 -12.31
CA ASN A 122 -6.62 -9.94 -13.44
C ASN A 122 -5.87 -8.72 -12.94
N LEU A 123 -4.69 -8.49 -13.52
CA LEU A 123 -3.85 -7.33 -13.29
C LEU A 123 -4.17 -6.28 -14.34
N VAL A 124 -4.29 -5.03 -13.90
CA VAL A 124 -4.54 -3.88 -14.76
C VAL A 124 -3.26 -3.06 -14.82
N SER A 125 -2.62 -3.07 -15.98
CA SER A 125 -1.47 -2.24 -16.28
C SER A 125 -1.85 -1.20 -17.32
N GLY A 126 -2.04 0.04 -16.88
CA GLY A 126 -2.42 1.13 -17.76
C GLY A 126 -3.86 0.99 -18.28
N THR A 127 -4.02 0.60 -19.54
CA THR A 127 -5.31 0.28 -20.19
C THR A 127 -5.40 -1.19 -20.58
N GLN A 128 -4.36 -1.97 -20.29
CA GLN A 128 -4.30 -3.39 -20.59
C GLN A 128 -4.70 -4.19 -19.36
N VAL A 129 -5.34 -5.33 -19.62
CA VAL A 129 -5.76 -6.29 -18.60
C VAL A 129 -5.12 -7.61 -18.97
N GLU A 130 -4.41 -8.21 -18.02
CA GLU A 130 -3.81 -9.53 -18.17
C GLU A 130 -4.24 -10.46 -17.03
N PRO A 131 -4.57 -11.73 -17.32
CA PRO A 131 -4.86 -12.71 -16.27
C PRO A 131 -3.60 -12.97 -15.45
N LEU A 132 -3.66 -12.63 -14.15
CA LEU A 132 -2.64 -13.03 -13.18
C LEU A 132 -2.76 -14.53 -12.89
N ILE A 133 -3.99 -15.01 -12.74
CA ILE A 133 -4.29 -16.43 -12.54
C ILE A 133 -5.71 -16.75 -13.02
N THR A 134 -5.87 -17.93 -13.61
CA THR A 134 -7.18 -18.54 -13.92
C THR A 134 -7.38 -19.77 -13.04
N LEU A 135 -8.55 -19.86 -12.42
CA LEU A 135 -8.89 -20.85 -11.41
C LEU A 135 -9.77 -21.94 -11.99
N GLN A 136 -9.51 -23.19 -11.61
CA GLN A 136 -10.32 -24.35 -12.03
C GLN A 136 -11.09 -24.89 -10.83
N GLY A 137 -12.42 -24.94 -10.94
CA GLY A 137 -13.29 -25.39 -9.85
C GLY A 137 -13.53 -24.35 -8.74
N TRP A 138 -12.99 -23.14 -8.88
CA TRP A 138 -13.13 -22.04 -7.93
C TRP A 138 -13.58 -20.77 -8.63
N LYS A 139 -14.21 -19.86 -7.88
CA LYS A 139 -14.65 -18.55 -8.36
C LYS A 139 -14.25 -17.45 -7.38
N PRO A 140 -13.43 -16.46 -7.79
CA PRO A 140 -12.97 -15.42 -6.88
C PRO A 140 -14.06 -14.37 -6.64
N ARG A 141 -14.18 -13.92 -5.39
CA ARG A 141 -15.13 -12.87 -4.97
C ARG A 141 -14.42 -11.64 -4.44
N GLY A 142 -13.79 -11.74 -3.27
CA GLY A 142 -13.16 -10.62 -2.59
C GLY A 142 -11.64 -10.65 -2.69
N LEU A 143 -11.02 -9.48 -2.79
CA LEU A 143 -9.57 -9.29 -2.76
C LEU A 143 -9.18 -8.29 -1.67
N CYS A 144 -8.08 -8.53 -0.97
CA CYS A 144 -7.37 -7.50 -0.21
C CYS A 144 -5.87 -7.74 -0.21
N SER A 145 -5.12 -6.66 -0.04
CA SER A 145 -3.66 -6.70 0.10
C SER A 145 -3.29 -6.69 1.57
N THR A 146 -2.32 -7.52 1.95
CA THR A 146 -1.73 -7.46 3.29
C THR A 146 -0.72 -6.33 3.41
N SER A 147 -0.28 -6.02 4.62
CA SER A 147 0.86 -5.11 4.85
C SER A 147 2.18 -5.65 4.28
N SER A 148 2.31 -6.97 4.13
CA SER A 148 3.39 -7.60 3.38
C SER A 148 3.19 -7.49 1.85
N GLY A 149 2.08 -6.95 1.36
CA GLY A 149 1.81 -6.82 -0.07
C GLY A 149 1.43 -8.14 -0.75
N ASP A 150 1.09 -9.17 0.01
CA ASP A 150 0.51 -10.42 -0.51
C ASP A 150 -0.96 -10.20 -0.83
N LEU A 151 -1.45 -10.86 -1.89
CA LEU A 151 -2.85 -10.80 -2.27
C LEU A 151 -3.64 -11.92 -1.58
N GLN A 152 -4.63 -11.54 -0.79
CA GLN A 152 -5.57 -12.48 -0.20
C GLN A 152 -6.89 -12.47 -0.94
N VAL A 153 -7.45 -13.66 -1.08
CA VAL A 153 -8.63 -13.91 -1.90
C VAL A 153 -9.63 -14.75 -1.15
N ILE A 154 -10.91 -14.40 -1.31
CA ILE A 154 -12.03 -15.26 -0.96
C ILE A 154 -12.62 -15.84 -2.23
N MET A 155 -12.87 -17.14 -2.22
CA MET A 155 -13.36 -17.87 -3.38
C MET A 155 -14.48 -18.82 -3.00
N ASP A 156 -15.42 -19.01 -3.91
CA ASP A 156 -16.40 -20.10 -3.86
C ASP A 156 -15.80 -21.34 -4.52
N SER A 157 -16.08 -22.52 -3.96
CA SER A 157 -15.86 -23.80 -4.64
C SER A 157 -17.10 -24.15 -5.45
N ASP A 158 -16.92 -24.71 -6.66
CA ASP A 158 -18.04 -25.18 -7.49
C ASP A 158 -18.88 -26.27 -6.82
N ASP A 159 -18.30 -27.02 -5.87
CA ASP A 159 -18.99 -28.09 -5.18
C ASP A 159 -19.79 -27.65 -3.94
N GLU A 160 -19.71 -26.36 -3.58
CA GLU A 160 -20.35 -25.72 -2.40
C GLU A 160 -20.11 -26.42 -1.04
N LYS A 161 -19.25 -27.45 -0.99
CA LYS A 161 -19.09 -28.33 0.18
C LYS A 161 -18.11 -27.79 1.21
N GLN A 162 -17.20 -26.91 0.80
CA GLN A 162 -16.13 -26.40 1.65
C GLN A 162 -16.64 -25.42 2.72
N THR A 163 -17.86 -24.89 2.60
CA THR A 163 -18.51 -24.03 3.59
C THR A 163 -19.76 -24.72 4.13
N LYS A 164 -19.65 -25.32 5.32
CA LYS A 164 -20.75 -26.03 6.02
C LYS A 164 -21.96 -25.12 6.36
N VAL A 165 -21.80 -23.83 6.16
CA VAL A 165 -22.80 -22.75 6.25
C VAL A 165 -22.69 -21.98 4.95
N LYS A 166 -23.81 -21.58 4.35
CA LYS A 166 -23.83 -20.72 3.17
C LYS A 166 -23.10 -19.42 3.52
N PHE A 167 -21.94 -19.19 2.90
CA PHE A 167 -21.04 -18.09 3.19
C PHE A 167 -21.07 -17.17 1.98
N TYR A 168 -21.57 -15.94 2.14
CA TYR A 168 -21.63 -14.95 1.05
C TYR A 168 -20.71 -13.76 1.39
N PRO A 169 -19.40 -13.91 1.14
CA PRO A 169 -18.43 -12.90 1.47
C PRO A 169 -18.59 -11.71 0.53
N PHE A 170 -18.99 -10.56 1.07
CA PHE A 170 -19.14 -9.32 0.31
C PHE A 170 -17.89 -8.45 0.35
N GLY A 171 -17.07 -8.59 1.39
CA GLY A 171 -15.85 -7.80 1.56
C GLY A 171 -14.82 -8.52 2.41
N ILE A 172 -13.55 -8.21 2.14
CA ILE A 172 -12.39 -8.72 2.87
C ILE A 172 -11.45 -7.57 3.21
N THR A 173 -10.88 -7.62 4.41
CA THR A 173 -9.79 -6.72 4.81
C THR A 173 -8.90 -7.39 5.85
N THR A 174 -7.78 -6.75 6.18
CA THR A 174 -6.90 -7.15 7.27
C THR A 174 -6.74 -6.02 8.28
N ASP A 175 -6.74 -6.33 9.57
CA ASP A 175 -6.43 -5.36 10.62
C ASP A 175 -4.90 -5.13 10.76
N SER A 176 -4.50 -4.21 11.64
CA SER A 176 -3.10 -3.89 11.92
C SER A 176 -2.29 -5.05 12.53
N HIS A 177 -2.96 -6.10 13.00
CA HIS A 177 -2.36 -7.31 13.54
C HIS A 177 -2.38 -8.46 12.53
N ALA A 178 -2.66 -8.17 11.26
CA ALA A 178 -2.81 -9.14 10.17
C ALA A 178 -3.95 -10.16 10.38
N ASN A 179 -4.94 -9.86 11.22
CA ASN A 179 -6.14 -10.67 11.29
C ASN A 179 -7.01 -10.41 10.07
N LYS A 180 -7.53 -11.49 9.49
CA LYS A 180 -8.41 -11.47 8.33
C LYS A 180 -9.83 -11.22 8.78
N LEU A 181 -10.47 -10.20 8.25
CA LEU A 181 -11.87 -9.86 8.54
C LEU A 181 -12.66 -10.03 7.25
N ILE A 182 -13.75 -10.80 7.33
CA ILE A 182 -14.63 -11.06 6.19
C ILE A 182 -16.04 -10.66 6.58
N ALA A 183 -16.68 -9.85 5.74
CA ALA A 183 -18.08 -9.51 5.87
C ALA A 183 -18.92 -10.59 5.17
N ASP A 184 -19.72 -11.33 5.95
CA ASP A 184 -20.65 -12.34 5.43
C ASP A 184 -22.06 -11.74 5.37
N PHE A 185 -22.54 -11.54 4.14
CA PHE A 185 -23.83 -10.93 3.88
C PHE A 185 -24.99 -11.79 4.39
N ASP A 186 -24.92 -13.10 4.19
CA ASP A 186 -26.03 -14.01 4.52
C ASP A 186 -26.18 -14.15 6.04
N ASN A 187 -25.07 -14.14 6.77
CA ASN A 187 -25.05 -14.29 8.22
C ASN A 187 -25.07 -12.96 9.00
N GLN A 188 -25.11 -11.81 8.30
CA GLN A 188 -25.15 -10.46 8.88
C GLN A 188 -24.05 -10.22 9.92
N GLU A 189 -22.86 -10.79 9.69
CA GLU A 189 -21.74 -10.72 10.62
C GLU A 189 -20.42 -10.39 9.93
N VAL A 190 -19.48 -9.90 10.74
CA VAL A 190 -18.07 -9.81 10.37
C VAL A 190 -17.32 -10.83 11.20
N SER A 191 -16.71 -11.80 10.54
CA SER A 191 -16.03 -12.90 11.21
C SER A 191 -14.59 -13.06 10.73
N ARG A 192 -13.79 -13.76 11.54
CA ARG A 192 -12.46 -14.20 11.13
C ARG A 192 -12.62 -15.44 10.26
N GLY A 193 -12.49 -15.26 8.96
CA GLY A 193 -12.66 -16.35 8.00
C GLY A 193 -11.36 -16.88 7.39
N ARG A 194 -11.48 -17.97 6.63
CA ARG A 194 -10.38 -18.53 5.84
C ARG A 194 -10.28 -17.77 4.53
N THR A 195 -9.04 -17.46 4.13
CA THR A 195 -8.71 -16.83 2.84
C THR A 195 -7.56 -17.59 2.23
N PHE A 196 -7.43 -17.51 0.92
CA PHE A 196 -6.32 -18.06 0.17
C PHE A 196 -5.32 -16.95 -0.11
N THR A 197 -4.03 -17.23 0.03
CA THR A 197 -2.96 -16.31 -0.37
C THR A 197 -2.49 -16.68 -1.75
N ILE A 198 -2.36 -15.69 -2.62
CA ILE A 198 -1.77 -15.83 -3.95
C ILE A 198 -0.40 -15.15 -3.92
N TYR A 199 0.60 -15.86 -4.44
CA TYR A 199 2.00 -15.43 -4.54
C TYR A 199 2.34 -15.04 -5.96
#